data_AF-W2THV0-F1
#
_entry.id   AF-W2THV0-F1
#
_cell.length_a   1.000
_cell.length_b   1.000
_cell.length_c   1.000
_cell.angle_alpha   90.00
_cell.angle_beta   90.00
_cell.angle_gamma   90.00
#
_symmetry.space_group_name_H-M   'P 1'
#
loop_
_entity.id
_entity.type
_entity.pdbx_description
1 polymer ?
#
loop_
_entity_poly.entity_id
_entity_poly.type
_entity_poly.pdbx_seq_one_letter_code
_entity_poly.pdbx_strand_id
1 'polypeptide(L)'
;MVEVTLAGEHTSSNYSRHNSFDDFFELFDEFAEQQGIHFNKRNFREIEANINGFPVSKFGLRGVDCEQFRQFLNGIKAQKYHLQYASVKCGPMTFSFCVAFSCSPVDFYSRNETVRPYRYN
;
A
#
# COMPACT_ATOMS: atom_id res chain seq x y z
N MET A 1 6.50 1.95 14.39
CA MET A 1 5.21 2.00 13.66
C MET A 1 5.49 1.46 12.28
N VAL A 2 4.61 0.61 11.78
CA VAL A 2 4.68 0.11 10.41
C VAL A 2 3.89 1.07 9.54
N GLU A 3 4.49 1.58 8.48
CA GLU A 3 3.85 2.43 7.49
C GLU A 3 3.59 1.58 6.24
N VAL A 4 2.37 1.57 5.75
CA VAL A 4 1.96 0.78 4.58
C VAL A 4 1.47 1.73 3.51
N THR A 5 2.02 1.65 2.31
CA THR A 5 1.54 2.36 1.14
C THR A 5 0.95 1.35 0.18
N LEU A 6 -0.31 1.52 -0.20
CA LEU A 6 -1.00 0.69 -1.18
C LEU A 6 -1.38 1.57 -2.37
N ALA A 7 -1.16 1.08 -3.58
CA ALA A 7 -1.64 1.70 -4.80
C ALA A 7 -2.52 0.72 -5.57
N GLY A 8 -3.73 1.20 -5.88
CA GLY A 8 -4.70 0.48 -6.69
C GLY A 8 -4.50 0.72 -8.18
N GLU A 9 -5.19 -0.07 -9.00
CA GLU A 9 -5.21 0.10 -10.44
C GLU A 9 -5.94 1.38 -10.87
N HIS A 10 -5.28 2.17 -11.71
CA HIS A 10 -5.87 3.37 -12.31
C HIS A 10 -6.59 3.01 -13.63
N THR A 11 -7.74 2.33 -13.57
CA THR A 11 -8.58 2.21 -14.77
C THR A 11 -9.25 3.55 -15.07
N SER A 12 -8.81 4.18 -16.15
CA SER A 12 -9.37 5.39 -16.74
C SER A 12 -10.76 5.14 -17.33
N SER A 13 -11.79 5.01 -16.51
CA SER A 13 -13.19 5.24 -16.90
C SER A 13 -14.10 4.95 -15.71
N ASN A 14 -14.72 5.99 -15.14
CA ASN A 14 -16.01 5.93 -14.44
C ASN A 14 -16.22 4.89 -13.32
N TYR A 15 -15.20 4.21 -12.80
CA TYR A 15 -15.30 3.43 -11.58
C TYR A 15 -15.04 4.34 -10.39
N SER A 16 -16.15 4.91 -9.92
CA SER A 16 -16.42 5.37 -8.56
C SER A 16 -15.20 5.49 -7.65
N ARG A 17 -14.79 6.74 -7.38
CA ARG A 17 -13.87 7.16 -6.29
C ARG A 17 -14.23 6.65 -4.88
N HIS A 18 -15.24 5.81 -4.76
CA HIS A 18 -15.81 5.30 -3.53
C HIS A 18 -15.46 3.85 -3.19
N ASN A 19 -14.84 3.04 -4.08
CA ASN A 19 -14.70 1.59 -3.82
C ASN A 19 -13.27 1.07 -3.63
N SER A 20 -12.23 1.73 -4.17
CA SER A 20 -10.85 1.20 -4.07
C SER A 20 -10.27 1.24 -2.64
N PHE A 21 -10.81 2.12 -1.79
CA PHE A 21 -10.40 2.22 -0.40
C PHE A 21 -10.99 1.08 0.43
N ASP A 22 -12.23 0.68 0.15
CA ASP A 22 -12.90 -0.43 0.83
C ASP A 22 -12.13 -1.74 0.62
N ASP A 23 -11.60 -1.95 -0.58
CA ASP A 23 -10.76 -3.12 -0.89
C ASP A 23 -9.46 -3.13 -0.05
N PHE A 24 -8.88 -1.97 0.23
CA PHE A 24 -7.70 -1.88 1.12
C PHE A 24 -8.06 -2.18 2.57
N PHE A 25 -9.23 -1.75 3.05
CA PHE A 25 -9.70 -2.09 4.38
C PHE A 25 -9.94 -3.60 4.52
N GLU A 26 -10.51 -4.26 3.51
CA GLU A 26 -10.69 -5.72 3.50
C GLU A 26 -9.35 -6.45 3.63
N LEU A 27 -8.29 -5.98 2.96
CA LEU A 27 -6.94 -6.53 3.09
C LEU A 27 -6.42 -6.44 4.53
N PHE A 28 -6.66 -5.33 5.21
CA PHE A 28 -6.26 -5.18 6.61
C PHE A 28 -7.12 -6.03 7.55
N ASP A 29 -8.42 -6.15 7.30
CA ASP A 29 -9.31 -7.00 8.09
C ASP A 29 -8.92 -8.48 7.98
N GLU A 30 -8.59 -8.97 6.79
CA GLU A 30 -8.09 -10.33 6.61
C GLU A 30 -6.77 -10.59 7.34
N PHE A 31 -5.82 -9.64 7.25
CA PHE A 31 -4.60 -9.75 8.04
C PHE A 31 -4.89 -9.77 9.53
N ALA A 32 -5.84 -8.94 9.97
CA ALA A 32 -6.23 -8.83 11.36
C ALA A 32 -6.83 -10.14 11.89
N GLU A 33 -7.73 -10.75 11.13
CA GLU A 33 -8.30 -12.07 11.41
C GLU A 33 -7.23 -13.16 11.47
N GLN A 34 -6.30 -13.20 10.51
CA GLN A 34 -5.22 -14.21 10.48
C GLN A 34 -4.28 -14.11 11.67
N GLN A 35 -4.01 -12.90 12.16
CA GLN A 35 -3.13 -12.68 13.31
C GLN A 35 -3.88 -12.60 14.65
N GLY A 36 -5.21 -12.71 14.65
CA GLY A 36 -6.03 -12.57 15.85
C GLY A 36 -5.95 -11.17 16.48
N ILE A 37 -5.68 -10.14 15.67
CA ILE A 37 -5.62 -8.74 16.11
C ILE A 37 -6.89 -8.01 15.68
N HIS A 38 -7.20 -6.89 16.32
CA HIS A 38 -8.34 -6.05 15.94
C HIS A 38 -7.87 -4.62 15.71
N PHE A 39 -8.09 -4.10 14.50
CA PHE A 39 -7.79 -2.73 14.17
C PHE A 39 -8.84 -1.77 14.72
N ASN A 40 -8.37 -0.67 15.29
CA ASN A 40 -9.15 0.41 15.88
C ASN A 40 -8.42 1.73 15.65
N LYS A 41 -9.06 2.86 16.00
CA LYS A 41 -8.51 4.21 15.78
C LYS A 41 -7.16 4.48 16.49
N ARG A 42 -6.73 3.64 17.44
CA ARG A 42 -5.45 3.81 18.16
C ARG A 42 -4.30 3.06 17.49
N ASN A 43 -4.57 1.93 16.86
CA ASN A 43 -3.55 1.07 16.25
C ASN A 43 -3.57 1.09 14.71
N PHE A 44 -4.64 1.57 14.10
CA PHE A 44 -4.79 1.75 12.67
C PHE A 44 -5.14 3.21 12.37
N ARG A 45 -4.38 3.83 11.47
CA ARG A 45 -4.61 5.21 11.05
C ARG A 45 -4.30 5.39 9.58
N GLU A 46 -5.23 5.93 8.82
CA GLU A 46 -4.93 6.50 7.50
C GLU A 46 -4.09 7.78 7.67
N ILE A 47 -2.92 7.81 7.05
CA ILE A 47 -1.98 8.94 7.08
C ILE A 47 -2.25 9.89 5.92
N GLU A 48 -2.39 9.33 4.72
CA GLU A 48 -2.54 10.08 3.47
C GLU A 48 -3.34 9.24 2.47
N ALA A 49 -4.18 9.87 1.67
CA ALA A 49 -4.99 9.20 0.65
C ALA A 49 -5.07 10.06 -0.61
N ASN A 50 -5.30 9.41 -1.77
CA ASN A 50 -5.40 10.06 -3.08
C ASN A 50 -4.17 10.93 -3.42
N ILE A 51 -2.98 10.38 -3.21
CA ILE A 51 -1.73 11.12 -3.42
C ILE A 51 -1.61 11.48 -4.92
N ASN A 52 -1.56 12.79 -5.22
CA ASN A 52 -1.42 13.33 -6.57
C ASN A 52 -2.49 12.88 -7.58
N GLY A 53 -3.69 12.54 -7.11
CA GLY A 53 -4.80 12.11 -7.97
C GLY A 53 -4.72 10.65 -8.41
N PHE A 54 -3.74 9.89 -7.91
CA PHE A 54 -3.66 8.44 -8.06
C PHE A 54 -4.37 7.74 -6.89
N PRO A 55 -4.89 6.52 -7.08
CA PRO A 55 -5.50 5.71 -6.01
C PRO A 55 -4.42 5.13 -5.10
N VAL A 56 -3.65 6.01 -4.45
CA VAL A 56 -2.56 5.68 -3.52
C VAL A 56 -2.95 6.12 -2.12
N SER A 57 -2.75 5.21 -1.17
CA SER A 57 -3.12 5.39 0.23
C SER A 57 -2.00 4.94 1.14
N LYS A 58 -1.70 5.74 2.16
CA LYS A 58 -0.73 5.46 3.22
C LYS A 58 -1.46 5.24 4.53
N PHE A 59 -1.11 4.16 5.20
CA PHE A 59 -1.65 3.74 6.47
C PHE A 59 -0.53 3.56 7.48
N GLY A 60 -0.83 3.83 8.75
CA GLY A 60 0.05 3.62 9.89
C GLY A 60 -0.53 2.55 10.80
N LEU A 61 0.22 1.48 11.01
CA LEU A 61 -0.11 0.36 11.88
C LEU A 61 0.80 0.36 13.13
N ARG A 62 0.19 0.22 14.30
CA ARG A 62 0.88 0.04 15.59
C ARG A 62 0.58 -1.33 16.16
N GLY A 63 1.58 -1.96 16.78
CA GLY A 63 1.44 -3.30 17.36
C GLY A 63 1.36 -4.43 16.33
N VAL A 64 1.68 -4.14 15.06
CA VAL A 64 1.81 -5.13 13.99
C VAL A 64 3.27 -5.50 13.83
N ASP A 65 3.55 -6.80 13.72
CA ASP A 65 4.88 -7.29 13.36
C ASP A 65 5.14 -7.07 11.86
N CYS A 66 6.27 -6.43 11.57
CA CYS A 66 6.65 -6.08 10.21
C CYS A 66 6.83 -7.29 9.30
N GLU A 67 7.50 -8.33 9.80
CA GLU A 67 7.83 -9.52 9.00
C GLU A 67 6.58 -10.34 8.73
N GLN A 68 5.67 -10.44 9.70
CA GLN A 68 4.36 -11.09 9.49
C GLN A 68 3.56 -10.36 8.42
N PHE A 69 3.49 -9.02 8.48
CA PHE A 69 2.77 -8.24 7.48
C PHE A 69 3.41 -8.34 6.09
N ARG A 70 4.75 -8.33 6.04
CA ARG A 70 5.52 -8.53 4.80
C ARG A 70 5.23 -9.90 4.18
N GLN A 71 5.19 -10.96 4.99
CA GLN A 71 4.87 -12.31 4.51
C GLN A 71 3.42 -12.42 4.04
N PHE A 72 2.49 -11.79 4.74
CA PHE A 72 1.09 -11.70 4.33
C PHE A 72 0.96 -11.06 2.95
N LEU A 73 1.56 -9.88 2.73
CA LEU A 73 1.54 -9.21 1.43
C LEU A 73 2.19 -10.03 0.31
N ASN A 74 3.14 -10.91 0.61
CA ASN A 74 3.72 -11.80 -0.38
C ASN A 74 2.75 -12.94 -0.78
N GLY A 75 1.78 -13.26 0.07
CA GLY A 75 0.80 -14.34 -0.15
C GLY A 75 -0.56 -13.88 -0.69
N ILE A 76 -0.84 -12.57 -0.73
CA ILE A 76 -2.14 -12.08 -1.18
C ILE A 76 -2.35 -12.25 -2.68
N LYS A 77 -3.60 -12.48 -3.07
CA LYS A 77 -4.03 -12.42 -4.46
C LYS A 77 -4.35 -10.96 -4.81
N ALA A 78 -3.36 -10.23 -5.31
CA ALA A 78 -3.48 -8.80 -5.58
C ALA A 78 -4.64 -8.40 -6.53
N GLN A 79 -5.06 -9.31 -7.42
CA GLN A 79 -6.23 -9.12 -8.28
C GLN A 79 -7.53 -8.92 -7.49
N LYS A 80 -7.66 -9.52 -6.29
CA LYS A 80 -8.84 -9.38 -5.43
C LYS A 80 -9.02 -7.94 -4.95
N TYR A 81 -7.92 -7.24 -4.70
CA TYR A 81 -7.91 -5.89 -4.12
C TYR A 81 -7.53 -4.81 -5.14
N HIS A 82 -7.55 -5.13 -6.43
CA HIS A 82 -7.08 -4.27 -7.51
C HIS A 82 -5.71 -3.64 -7.23
N LEU A 83 -4.85 -4.36 -6.51
CA LEU A 83 -3.61 -3.83 -5.98
C LEU A 83 -2.53 -3.92 -7.06
N GLN A 84 -1.88 -2.80 -7.37
CA GLN A 84 -0.75 -2.75 -8.31
C GLN A 84 0.60 -2.64 -7.61
N TYR A 85 0.62 -1.92 -6.49
CA TYR A 85 1.82 -1.70 -5.71
C TYR A 85 1.52 -1.72 -4.22
N ALA A 86 2.40 -2.33 -3.45
CA ALA A 86 2.39 -2.25 -2.00
C ALA A 86 3.80 -1.95 -1.50
N SER A 87 3.91 -1.14 -0.46
CA SER A 87 5.18 -0.85 0.20
C SER A 87 4.98 -0.83 1.70
N VAL A 88 5.83 -1.52 2.43
CA VAL A 88 5.82 -1.60 3.88
C VAL A 88 7.12 -1.03 4.40
N LYS A 89 7.03 0.00 5.23
CA LYS A 89 8.15 0.64 5.87
C LYS A 89 8.11 0.39 7.37
N CYS A 90 9.19 -0.20 7.86
CA CYS A 90 9.38 -0.62 9.23
C CYS A 90 10.64 0.05 9.78
N GLY A 91 10.46 1.28 10.28
CA GLY A 91 11.58 2.10 10.74
C GLY A 91 12.52 2.46 9.59
N PRO A 92 13.79 2.01 9.60
CA PRO A 92 14.76 2.29 8.53
C PRO A 92 14.62 1.36 7.32
N MET A 93 13.88 0.24 7.43
CA MET A 93 13.73 -0.72 6.35
C MET A 93 12.44 -0.49 5.59
N THR A 94 12.51 -0.56 4.26
CA THR A 94 11.34 -0.48 3.37
C THR A 94 11.34 -1.67 2.43
N PHE A 95 10.21 -2.35 2.34
CA PHE A 95 9.96 -3.48 1.46
C PHE A 95 8.88 -3.11 0.46
N SER A 96 9.19 -3.20 -0.83
CA SER A 96 8.27 -2.87 -1.90
C SER A 96 7.88 -4.13 -2.67
N PHE A 97 6.59 -4.28 -2.92
CA PHE A 97 5.99 -5.36 -3.69
C PHE A 97 5.30 -4.80 -4.92
N CYS A 98 5.70 -5.35 -6.06
CA CYS A 98 5.04 -5.13 -7.33
C CYS A 98 4.17 -6.32 -7.61
N VAL A 99 2.87 -6.09 -7.55
CA VAL A 99 1.87 -7.15 -7.64
C VAL A 99 1.12 -7.14 -8.98
N ALA A 100 1.30 -6.09 -9.79
CA ALA A 100 0.91 -6.05 -11.19
C ALA A 100 2.11 -6.29 -12.14
N PHE A 101 1.81 -6.71 -13.37
CA PHE A 101 2.82 -6.97 -14.41
C PHE A 101 3.66 -5.75 -14.78
N SER A 102 3.08 -4.55 -14.66
CA SER A 102 3.79 -3.27 -14.78
C SER A 102 3.55 -2.45 -13.51
N CYS A 103 4.51 -2.46 -12.59
CA CYS A 103 4.61 -1.47 -11.54
C CYS A 103 5.77 -0.51 -11.89
N SER A 104 5.58 0.78 -11.72
CA SER A 104 6.70 1.72 -11.62
C SER A 104 6.54 2.40 -10.28
N PRO A 105 7.41 2.13 -9.30
CA PRO A 105 7.37 2.80 -8.00
C PRO A 105 7.40 4.33 -8.16
N VAL A 106 8.10 4.81 -9.21
CA VAL A 106 8.25 6.23 -9.57
C VAL A 106 6.92 6.91 -9.86
N ASP A 107 5.91 6.16 -10.30
CA ASP A 107 4.59 6.70 -10.61
C ASP A 107 3.79 7.03 -9.34
N PHE A 108 4.19 6.45 -8.20
CA PHE A 108 3.51 6.56 -6.91
C PHE A 108 4.28 7.39 -5.87
N TYR A 109 5.52 7.78 -6.17
CA TYR A 109 6.25 8.77 -5.38
C TYR A 109 5.80 10.18 -5.76
N SER A 110 5.56 11.01 -4.74
CA SER A 110 5.23 12.40 -4.97
C SER A 110 6.34 13.07 -5.77
N ARG A 111 5.99 13.82 -6.81
CA ARG A 111 6.90 14.42 -7.81
C ARG A 111 7.84 15.52 -7.25
N ASN A 112 8.11 15.49 -5.94
CA ASN A 112 9.02 16.38 -5.24
C ASN A 112 10.29 15.69 -4.71
N GLU A 113 10.45 14.37 -4.86
CA GLU A 113 11.79 13.79 -4.81
C GLU A 113 12.40 13.88 -6.21
N THR A 114 13.38 14.77 -6.34
CA THR A 114 14.26 14.86 -7.50
C THR A 114 15.04 13.55 -7.66
N VAL A 115 14.40 12.56 -8.27
CA VAL A 115 15.06 11.39 -8.82
C VAL A 115 16.04 11.91 -9.85
N ARG A 116 17.31 12.06 -9.45
CA ARG A 116 18.38 12.28 -10.41
C ARG A 116 18.44 11.02 -11.27
N PRO A 117 18.21 11.11 -12.59
CA PRO A 117 18.38 9.95 -13.45
C PRO A 117 19.85 9.52 -13.35
N TYR A 118 20.09 8.27 -12.97
CA TYR A 118 21.39 7.64 -13.18
C TYR A 118 21.66 7.67 -14.69
N ARG A 119 22.50 8.61 -15.13
CA ARG A 119 23.16 8.56 -16.43
C ARG A 119 24.06 7.34 -16.41
N TYR A 120 23.74 6.34 -17.22
CA TYR A 120 24.75 5.44 -17.74
C TYR A 120 25.60 6.24 -18.75
N ASN A 121 26.92 6.19 -18.54
CA ASN A 121 27.94 6.74 -19.42
C ASN A 121 27.83 6.18 -20.84
#